data_AF-A0A4T0FWN0-F1
#
_entry.id   AF-A0A4T0FWN0-F1
#
_cell.length_a   1.000
_cell.length_b   1.000
_cell.length_c   1.000
_cell.angle_alpha   90.00
_cell.angle_beta   90.00
_cell.angle_gamma   90.00
#
_symmetry.space_group_name_H-M   'P 1'
#
loop_
_entity.id
_entity.type
_entity.pdbx_description
1 polymer ?
#
loop_
_entity_poly.entity_id
_entity_poly.type
_entity_poly.pdbx_seq_one_letter_code
_entity_poly.pdbx_strand_id
1 'polypeptide(L)'
;MDMDTNNLILFISKFILDRLNDDEQPQPATPSNSPQTQACYNSLNNPSTLQLFQAKSIPSISIQNYLIRILRYCPSTNEVFISLIIYFDRMKLLSSLFTINNYNIHRLIIAGITVSSKFFSDIFYTNSRYAKVGGLPLSELNQLELHFLLLNDFNLVIHQSELDSYTQKLLAVSID
;
A
#
# COMPACT_ATOMS: atom_id res chain seq x y z
N MET A 1 -11.50 12.72 -16.12
CA MET A 1 -12.10 11.58 -16.84
C MET A 1 -12.34 10.54 -15.77
N ASP A 2 -13.60 10.33 -15.38
CA ASP A 2 -13.93 9.43 -14.27
C ASP A 2 -13.57 8.00 -14.68
N MET A 3 -12.44 7.50 -14.15
CA MET A 3 -11.99 6.15 -14.41
C MET A 3 -12.93 5.19 -13.68
N ASP A 4 -13.55 4.25 -14.40
CA ASP A 4 -14.32 3.18 -13.80
C ASP A 4 -13.44 2.44 -12.77
N THR A 5 -13.97 2.24 -11.56
CA THR A 5 -13.20 1.67 -10.45
C THR A 5 -12.71 0.25 -10.77
N ASN A 6 -13.42 -0.55 -11.56
CA ASN A 6 -12.95 -1.89 -11.91
C ASN A 6 -11.74 -1.83 -12.87
N ASN A 7 -11.73 -0.90 -13.82
CA ASN A 7 -10.58 -0.63 -14.67
C ASN A 7 -9.39 -0.13 -13.85
N LEU A 8 -9.64 0.76 -12.87
CA LEU A 8 -8.60 1.21 -11.95
C LEU A 8 -7.97 0.04 -11.18
N ILE A 9 -8.78 -0.87 -10.62
CA ILE A 9 -8.28 -2.06 -9.92
C ILE A 9 -7.43 -2.93 -10.85
N LEU A 10 -7.85 -3.11 -12.10
CA LEU A 10 -7.06 -3.84 -13.09
C LEU A 10 -5.69 -3.18 -13.30
N PHE A 11 -5.65 -1.87 -13.55
CA PHE A 11 -4.40 -1.15 -13.80
C PHE A 11 -3.46 -1.14 -12.59
N ILE A 12 -4.01 -0.94 -11.40
CA ILE A 12 -3.25 -1.04 -10.14
C ILE A 12 -2.67 -2.44 -9.97
N SER A 13 -3.45 -3.48 -10.26
CA SER A 13 -2.98 -4.86 -10.13
C SER A 13 -1.84 -5.18 -11.10
N LYS A 14 -1.93 -4.71 -12.36
CA LYS A 14 -0.84 -4.82 -13.34
C LYS A 14 0.41 -4.07 -12.87
N PHE A 15 0.24 -2.80 -12.47
CA PHE A 15 1.34 -1.97 -11.99
C PHE A 15 2.08 -2.60 -10.81
N ILE A 16 1.36 -3.16 -9.84
CA ILE A 16 1.97 -3.87 -8.70
C ILE A 16 2.72 -5.12 -9.16
N LEU A 17 2.16 -5.88 -10.11
CA LEU A 17 2.82 -7.07 -10.67
C LEU A 17 4.11 -6.71 -11.42
N ASP A 18 4.15 -5.61 -12.15
CA ASP A 18 5.37 -5.15 -12.82
C ASP A 18 6.45 -4.85 -11.78
N ARG A 19 6.10 -4.13 -10.70
CA ARG A 19 7.02 -3.84 -9.58
C ARG A 19 7.45 -5.06 -8.77
N LEU A 20 6.76 -6.19 -8.88
CA LEU A 20 7.16 -7.47 -8.29
C LEU A 20 8.20 -8.20 -9.15
N ASN A 21 8.20 -7.94 -10.45
CA ASN A 21 9.11 -8.55 -11.43
C ASN A 21 10.37 -7.70 -11.65
N ASP A 22 10.35 -6.43 -11.24
CA ASP A 22 11.54 -5.60 -11.19
C ASP A 22 12.53 -6.19 -10.16
N ASP A 23 13.55 -6.90 -10.66
CA ASP A 23 14.78 -7.27 -9.92
C ASP A 23 15.60 -5.99 -9.59
N GLU A 24 14.97 -5.00 -8.96
CA GLU A 24 15.68 -3.83 -8.45
C GLU A 24 16.55 -4.26 -7.27
N GLN A 25 17.87 -4.24 -7.50
CA GLN A 25 18.82 -4.16 -6.39
C GLN A 25 18.42 -3.02 -5.47
N PRO A 26 18.51 -3.18 -4.13
CA PRO A 26 18.13 -2.13 -3.19
C PRO A 26 18.86 -0.85 -3.55
N GLN A 27 18.16 0.14 -4.10
CA GLN A 27 18.74 1.44 -4.31
C GLN A 27 19.12 1.99 -2.93
N PRO A 28 20.32 2.55 -2.77
CA PRO A 28 20.72 3.13 -1.49
C PRO A 28 19.68 4.19 -1.13
N ALA A 29 19.02 4.01 0.02
CA ALA A 29 18.05 4.97 0.54
C ALA A 29 18.73 6.34 0.51
N THR A 30 18.15 7.27 -0.24
CA THR A 30 18.68 8.63 -0.26
C THR A 30 18.44 9.19 1.14
N PRO A 31 19.46 9.69 1.87
CA PRO A 31 19.24 10.23 3.19
C PRO A 31 18.25 11.39 3.08
N SER A 32 17.01 11.15 3.50
CA SER A 32 15.99 12.19 3.57
C SER A 32 16.40 13.14 4.69
N ASN A 33 16.82 14.35 4.34
CA ASN A 33 17.17 15.42 5.30
C ASN A 33 15.95 15.96 6.09
N SER A 34 14.80 15.28 6.03
CA SER A 34 13.62 15.62 6.82
C SER A 34 13.79 15.11 8.25
N PRO A 35 13.40 15.89 9.28
CA PRO A 35 13.41 15.43 10.66
C PRO A 35 12.38 14.30 10.82
N GLN A 36 12.86 13.05 10.81
CA GLN A 36 12.05 11.86 11.10
C GLN A 36 11.84 11.72 12.60
N THR A 37 10.67 11.21 13.01
CA THR A 37 10.46 10.85 14.42
C THR A 37 11.31 9.64 14.78
N GLN A 38 11.84 9.58 16.02
CA GLN A 38 12.70 8.48 16.47
C GLN A 38 12.05 7.09 16.34
N ALA A 39 10.72 7.00 16.50
CA ALA A 39 9.96 5.77 16.28
C ALA A 39 10.00 5.30 14.81
N CYS A 40 9.84 6.23 13.86
CA CYS A 40 9.87 5.93 12.42
C CYS A 40 11.28 5.50 11.99
N TYR A 41 12.31 6.22 12.45
CA TYR A 41 13.70 5.83 12.20
C TYR A 41 14.00 4.40 12.68
N ASN A 42 13.56 4.05 13.89
CA ASN A 42 13.73 2.70 14.43
C ASN A 42 12.98 1.66 13.59
N SER A 43 11.75 1.96 13.15
CA SER A 43 10.95 1.04 12.35
C SER A 43 11.50 0.84 10.93
N LEU A 44 11.97 1.90 10.27
CA LEU A 44 12.53 1.89 8.91
C LEU A 44 13.83 1.10 8.82
N ASN A 45 14.64 1.13 9.89
CA ASN A 45 15.93 0.44 9.97
C ASN A 45 15.87 -0.93 10.65
N ASN A 46 14.69 -1.36 11.12
CA ASN A 46 14.51 -2.64 11.79
C ASN A 46 13.87 -3.68 10.85
N PRO A 47 14.58 -4.76 10.47
CA PRO A 47 14.05 -5.79 9.58
C PRO A 47 12.82 -6.52 10.17
N SER A 48 12.68 -6.56 11.50
CA SER A 48 11.50 -7.15 12.15
C SER A 48 10.22 -6.41 11.81
N THR A 49 10.27 -5.10 11.56
CA THR A 49 9.09 -4.32 11.11
C THR A 49 8.58 -4.85 9.77
N LEU A 50 9.49 -5.13 8.84
CA LEU A 50 9.15 -5.60 7.50
C LEU A 50 8.65 -7.04 7.52
N GLN A 51 9.18 -7.87 8.43
CA GLN A 51 8.72 -9.24 8.62
C GLN A 51 7.26 -9.34 9.08
N LEU A 52 6.68 -8.30 9.69
CA LEU A 52 5.25 -8.29 10.07
C LEU A 52 4.34 -8.39 8.84
N PHE A 53 4.75 -7.79 7.74
CA PHE A 53 4.02 -7.87 6.47
C PHE A 53 4.24 -9.21 5.76
N GLN A 54 5.17 -10.05 6.19
CA GLN A 54 5.45 -11.33 5.53
C GLN A 54 4.41 -12.40 5.90
N ALA A 55 3.72 -12.95 4.91
CA ALA A 55 2.85 -14.12 5.10
C ALA A 55 3.67 -15.41 5.22
N LYS A 56 3.11 -16.40 5.94
CA LYS A 56 3.71 -17.75 6.06
C LYS A 56 3.76 -18.51 4.73
N SER A 57 2.86 -18.20 3.82
CA SER A 57 2.77 -18.75 2.47
C SER A 57 2.16 -17.72 1.55
N ILE A 58 2.48 -17.80 0.25
CA ILE A 58 1.87 -16.94 -0.78
C ILE A 58 0.35 -17.20 -0.80
N PRO A 59 -0.50 -16.16 -0.64
CA PRO A 59 -1.95 -16.33 -0.75
C PRO A 59 -2.36 -16.84 -2.14
N SER A 60 -3.31 -17.77 -2.19
CA SER A 60 -3.81 -18.33 -3.46
C SER A 60 -4.68 -17.35 -4.27
N ILE A 61 -5.19 -16.30 -3.63
CA ILE A 61 -5.97 -15.24 -4.29
C ILE A 61 -5.02 -14.28 -5.02
N SER A 62 -5.30 -13.99 -6.30
CA SER A 62 -4.53 -12.99 -7.04
C SER A 62 -4.70 -11.58 -6.46
N ILE A 63 -3.74 -10.71 -6.72
CA ILE A 63 -3.76 -9.29 -6.28
C ILE A 63 -5.04 -8.60 -6.77
N GLN A 64 -5.38 -8.77 -8.04
CA GLN A 64 -6.61 -8.21 -8.63
C GLN A 64 -7.87 -8.70 -7.90
N ASN A 65 -8.02 -10.02 -7.70
CA ASN A 65 -9.19 -10.58 -7.02
C ASN A 65 -9.26 -10.15 -5.55
N TYR A 66 -8.11 -9.95 -4.90
CA TYR A 66 -8.06 -9.44 -3.54
C TYR A 66 -8.52 -7.98 -3.46
N LEU A 67 -8.07 -7.13 -4.37
CA LEU A 67 -8.53 -5.74 -4.49
C LEU A 67 -10.03 -5.65 -4.80
N ILE A 68 -10.55 -6.46 -5.73
CA ILE A 68 -12.00 -6.56 -6.03
C ILE A 68 -12.78 -6.98 -4.78
N ARG A 69 -12.28 -7.98 -4.05
CA ARG A 69 -12.89 -8.42 -2.78
C ARG A 69 -12.92 -7.27 -1.77
N ILE A 70 -11.85 -6.50 -1.63
CA ILE A 70 -11.81 -5.36 -0.71
C ILE A 70 -12.83 -4.31 -1.13
N LEU A 71 -12.84 -3.88 -2.40
CA LEU A 71 -13.80 -2.91 -2.93
C LEU A 71 -15.26 -3.35 -2.69
N ARG A 72 -15.56 -4.64 -2.91
CA ARG A 72 -16.92 -5.18 -2.73
C ARG A 72 -17.43 -5.09 -1.29
N TYR A 73 -16.57 -5.30 -0.30
CA TYR A 73 -16.97 -5.40 1.12
C TYR A 73 -16.63 -4.16 1.96
N CYS A 74 -15.68 -3.36 1.48
CA CYS A 74 -15.29 -2.05 2.00
C CYS A 74 -15.20 -1.04 0.84
N PRO A 75 -16.33 -0.61 0.24
CA PRO A 75 -16.36 0.40 -0.81
C PRO A 75 -15.55 1.63 -0.40
N SER A 76 -14.70 2.11 -1.31
CA SER A 76 -13.79 3.24 -1.13
C SER A 76 -13.64 4.00 -2.43
N THR A 77 -13.22 5.26 -2.36
CA THR A 77 -13.02 6.09 -3.54
C THR A 77 -11.77 5.69 -4.32
N ASN A 78 -11.65 6.14 -5.56
CA ASN A 78 -10.50 5.82 -6.42
C ASN A 78 -9.18 6.34 -5.81
N GLU A 79 -9.21 7.47 -5.11
CA GLU A 79 -8.09 8.10 -4.43
C GLU A 79 -7.45 7.16 -3.40
N VAL A 80 -8.26 6.38 -2.67
CA VAL A 80 -7.78 5.38 -1.71
C VAL A 80 -6.90 4.35 -2.40
N PHE A 81 -7.30 3.86 -3.58
CA PHE A 81 -6.53 2.85 -4.30
C PHE A 81 -5.28 3.44 -4.97
N ILE A 82 -5.36 4.64 -5.53
CA ILE A 82 -4.19 5.32 -6.13
C ILE A 82 -3.15 5.65 -5.06
N SER A 83 -3.58 6.09 -3.88
CA SER A 83 -2.69 6.41 -2.75
C SER A 83 -1.82 5.23 -2.30
N LEU A 84 -2.28 3.99 -2.51
CA LEU A 84 -1.52 2.79 -2.19
C LEU A 84 -0.18 2.75 -2.94
N ILE A 85 -0.21 3.06 -4.24
CA ILE A 85 0.99 3.07 -5.09
C ILE A 85 1.95 4.18 -4.64
N ILE A 86 1.40 5.35 -4.31
CA ILE A 86 2.17 6.50 -3.82
C ILE A 86 2.88 6.14 -2.51
N TYR A 87 2.18 5.51 -1.57
CA TYR A 87 2.76 5.09 -0.29
C TYR A 87 3.83 4.01 -0.46
N PHE A 88 3.65 3.06 -1.37
CA PHE A 88 4.70 2.08 -1.68
C PHE A 88 5.97 2.74 -2.21
N ASP A 89 5.85 3.73 -3.09
CA ASP A 89 7.00 4.48 -3.62
C ASP A 89 7.67 5.31 -2.51
N ARG A 90 6.90 5.94 -1.62
CA ARG A 90 7.44 6.64 -0.45
C ARG A 90 8.20 5.71 0.49
N MET A 91 7.66 4.52 0.79
CA MET A 91 8.33 3.52 1.62
C MET A 91 9.67 3.06 1.02
N LYS A 92 9.71 2.81 -0.30
CA LYS A 92 10.96 2.45 -1.01
C LYS A 92 12.02 3.54 -0.87
N LEU A 93 11.62 4.82 -0.90
CA LEU A 93 12.55 5.94 -0.73
C LEU A 93 13.05 6.08 0.72
N LEU A 94 12.22 5.75 1.71
CA LEU A 94 12.52 5.91 3.14
C LEU A 94 13.34 4.75 3.73
N SER A 95 13.22 3.53 3.20
CA SER A 95 13.94 2.36 3.70
C SER A 95 14.46 1.49 2.56
N SER A 96 15.78 1.34 2.49
CA SER A 96 16.44 0.41 1.56
C SER A 96 16.17 -1.06 1.88
N LEU A 97 15.65 -1.35 3.08
CA LEU A 97 15.25 -2.69 3.48
C LEU A 97 13.86 -3.06 2.93
N PHE A 98 13.05 -2.06 2.56
CA PHE A 98 11.68 -2.29 2.08
C PHE A 98 11.71 -2.85 0.65
N THR A 99 11.23 -4.09 0.50
CA THR A 99 11.06 -4.75 -0.80
C THR A 99 9.69 -5.37 -0.87
N ILE A 100 8.99 -5.16 -1.98
CA ILE A 100 7.68 -5.75 -2.24
C ILE A 100 7.89 -7.12 -2.88
N ASN A 101 7.19 -8.14 -2.39
CA ASN A 101 7.27 -9.50 -2.93
C ASN A 101 5.91 -10.23 -2.76
N ASN A 102 5.79 -11.42 -3.35
CA ASN A 102 4.57 -12.23 -3.31
C ASN A 102 4.15 -12.69 -1.90
N TYR A 103 5.04 -12.64 -0.91
CA TYR A 103 4.72 -13.01 0.46
C TYR A 103 4.17 -11.84 1.27
N ASN A 104 4.48 -10.60 0.91
CA ASN A 104 4.08 -9.43 1.70
C ASN A 104 3.00 -8.54 1.07
N ILE A 105 2.84 -8.60 -0.25
CA ILE A 105 2.00 -7.65 -0.99
C ILE A 105 0.54 -7.63 -0.53
N HIS A 106 -0.11 -8.78 -0.26
CA HIS A 106 -1.50 -8.79 0.20
C HIS A 106 -1.69 -8.09 1.55
N ARG A 107 -0.72 -8.26 2.46
CA ARG A 107 -0.73 -7.64 3.79
C ARG A 107 -0.48 -6.14 3.69
N LEU A 108 0.42 -5.73 2.81
CA LEU A 108 0.66 -4.33 2.47
C LEU A 108 -0.58 -3.65 1.87
N ILE A 109 -1.28 -4.34 0.95
CA ILE A 109 -2.53 -3.84 0.33
C ILE A 109 -3.61 -3.57 1.38
N ILE A 110 -3.93 -4.54 2.23
CA ILE A 110 -5.04 -4.36 3.20
C ILE A 110 -4.70 -3.31 4.25
N ALA A 111 -3.44 -3.24 4.71
CA ALA A 111 -2.99 -2.21 5.63
C ALA A 111 -3.06 -0.82 4.99
N GLY A 112 -2.53 -0.69 3.76
CA GLY A 112 -2.54 0.57 3.02
C GLY A 112 -3.94 1.07 2.72
N ILE A 113 -4.86 0.20 2.28
CA ILE A 113 -6.27 0.59 2.07
C ILE A 113 -6.92 1.01 3.38
N THR A 114 -6.68 0.30 4.49
CA THR A 114 -7.24 0.67 5.80
C THR A 114 -6.80 2.07 6.22
N VAL A 115 -5.49 2.36 6.13
CA VAL A 115 -4.92 3.68 6.44
C VAL A 115 -5.49 4.75 5.50
N SER A 116 -5.48 4.48 4.21
CA SER A 116 -5.88 5.43 3.17
C SER A 116 -7.36 5.79 3.27
N SER A 117 -8.25 4.81 3.46
CA SER A 117 -9.68 5.06 3.65
C SER A 117 -9.93 5.94 4.88
N LYS A 118 -9.25 5.68 6.00
CA LYS A 118 -9.40 6.49 7.22
C LYS A 118 -8.86 7.91 7.07
N PHE A 119 -7.89 8.11 6.19
CA PHE A 119 -7.28 9.42 5.96
C PHE A 119 -8.08 10.26 4.96
N PHE A 120 -8.54 9.67 3.85
CA PHE A 120 -9.19 10.41 2.76
C PHE A 120 -10.72 10.44 2.84
N SER A 121 -11.36 9.49 3.52
CA SER A 121 -12.82 9.37 3.52
C SER A 121 -13.42 9.83 4.84
N ASP A 122 -14.46 10.66 4.78
CA ASP A 122 -15.24 11.07 5.98
C ASP A 122 -15.96 9.87 6.63
N ILE A 123 -16.33 8.88 5.82
CA ILE A 123 -16.98 7.64 6.25
C ILE A 123 -16.04 6.48 5.92
N PHE A 124 -15.58 5.79 6.96
CA PHE A 124 -14.71 4.63 6.85
C PHE A 124 -15.21 3.49 7.73
N TYR A 125 -14.68 2.28 7.49
CA TYR A 125 -15.06 1.09 8.25
C TYR A 125 -14.14 0.84 9.44
N THR A 126 -14.59 0.01 10.38
CA THR A 126 -13.76 -0.40 11.53
C THR A 126 -12.69 -1.40 11.10
N ASN A 127 -11.58 -1.45 11.85
CA ASN A 127 -10.52 -2.45 11.62
C ASN A 127 -11.06 -3.88 11.69
N SER A 128 -12.06 -4.16 12.52
CA SER A 128 -12.69 -5.48 12.56
C SER A 128 -13.31 -5.87 11.22
N ARG A 129 -13.90 -4.92 10.48
CA ARG A 129 -14.41 -5.18 9.13
C ARG A 129 -13.26 -5.42 8.14
N TYR A 130 -12.27 -4.52 8.09
CA TYR A 130 -11.12 -4.68 7.20
C TYR A 130 -10.37 -5.99 7.46
N ALA A 131 -10.21 -6.41 8.72
CA ALA A 131 -9.54 -7.65 9.09
C ALA A 131 -10.29 -8.88 8.59
N LYS A 132 -11.62 -8.90 8.73
CA LYS A 132 -12.49 -9.97 8.17
C LYS A 132 -12.40 -10.03 6.65
N VAL A 133 -12.42 -8.89 5.97
CA VAL A 133 -12.30 -8.83 4.51
C VAL A 133 -10.93 -9.31 4.06
N GLY A 134 -9.87 -8.85 4.72
CA GLY A 134 -8.49 -9.22 4.41
C GLY A 134 -8.10 -10.64 4.81
N GLY A 135 -8.92 -11.33 5.62
CA GLY A 135 -8.68 -12.71 6.06
C GLY A 135 -7.65 -12.83 7.18
N LEU A 136 -7.55 -11.84 8.07
CA LEU A 136 -6.58 -11.81 9.16
C LEU A 136 -7.25 -11.57 10.54
N PRO A 137 -6.61 -12.01 11.64
CA PRO A 137 -6.94 -11.57 12.99
C PRO A 137 -6.98 -10.04 13.12
N LEU A 138 -7.89 -9.52 13.94
CA LEU A 138 -8.01 -8.08 14.18
C LEU A 138 -6.72 -7.49 14.80
N SER A 139 -6.15 -8.18 15.78
CA SER A 139 -4.90 -7.75 16.43
C SER A 139 -3.76 -7.59 15.42
N GLU A 140 -3.70 -8.49 14.45
CA GLU A 140 -2.72 -8.45 13.38
C GLU A 140 -2.95 -7.27 12.45
N LEU A 141 -4.20 -6.98 12.05
CA LEU A 141 -4.47 -5.81 11.23
C LEU A 141 -4.08 -4.50 11.95
N ASN A 142 -4.38 -4.41 13.24
CA ASN A 142 -4.04 -3.23 14.04
C ASN A 142 -2.52 -2.99 14.06
N GLN A 143 -1.72 -4.07 14.14
CA GLN A 143 -0.26 -3.97 14.04
C GLN A 143 0.17 -3.53 12.63
N LEU A 144 -0.36 -4.18 11.59
CA LEU A 144 -0.03 -3.83 10.21
C LEU A 144 -0.36 -2.37 9.89
N GLU A 145 -1.50 -1.85 10.38
CA GLU A 145 -1.89 -0.44 10.23
C GLU A 145 -0.85 0.50 10.85
N LEU A 146 -0.47 0.27 12.11
CA LEU A 146 0.52 1.10 12.80
C LEU A 146 1.88 1.06 12.09
N HIS A 147 2.33 -0.13 11.68
CA HIS A 147 3.62 -0.27 10.99
C HIS A 147 3.59 0.33 9.59
N PHE A 148 2.45 0.31 8.90
CA PHE A 148 2.29 0.99 7.62
C PHE A 148 2.45 2.51 7.76
N LEU A 149 1.89 3.09 8.84
CA LEU A 149 2.06 4.51 9.16
C LEU A 149 3.53 4.85 9.45
N LEU A 150 4.20 4.02 10.26
CA LEU A 150 5.62 4.20 10.61
C LEU A 150 6.53 4.13 9.38
N LEU A 151 6.27 3.21 8.45
CA LEU A 151 7.02 3.07 7.20
C LEU A 151 6.81 4.25 6.23
N ASN A 152 5.74 5.03 6.40
CA ASN A 152 5.52 6.29 5.67
C ASN A 152 5.90 7.53 6.48
N ASP A 153 6.52 7.39 7.66
CA ASP A 153 6.78 8.50 8.59
C ASP A 153 5.53 9.36 8.86
N PHE A 154 4.34 8.72 8.90
CA PHE A 154 3.03 9.38 9.00
C PHE A 154 2.74 10.42 7.90
N ASN A 155 3.54 10.49 6.84
CA ASN A 155 3.34 11.39 5.71
C ASN A 155 2.28 10.83 4.75
N LEU A 156 1.01 11.05 5.09
CA LEU A 156 -0.14 10.60 4.30
C LEU A 156 -0.74 11.69 3.40
N VAL A 157 -0.30 12.95 3.54
CA VAL A 157 -0.82 14.03 2.68
C VAL A 157 -0.36 13.75 1.24
N ILE A 158 -1.33 13.74 0.32
CA ILE A 158 -1.10 13.61 -1.12
C ILE A 158 -1.74 14.83 -1.77
N HIS A 159 -0.93 15.60 -2.49
CA HIS A 159 -1.43 16.74 -3.24
C HIS A 159 -2.13 16.27 -4.52
N GLN A 160 -3.14 17.02 -4.97
CA GLN A 160 -3.88 16.68 -6.19
C GLN A 160 -2.97 16.47 -7.41
N SER A 161 -1.92 17.30 -7.56
CA SER A 161 -0.96 17.17 -8.65
C SER A 161 -0.18 15.84 -8.63
N GLU A 162 0.11 15.31 -7.44
CA GLU A 162 0.77 14.01 -7.29
C GLU A 162 -0.21 12.90 -7.65
N LEU A 163 -1.44 12.97 -7.14
CA LEU A 163 -2.51 12.02 -7.46
C LEU A 163 -2.78 11.96 -8.97
N ASP A 164 -2.88 13.10 -9.64
CA ASP A 164 -3.09 13.20 -11.08
C ASP A 164 -1.91 12.59 -11.86
N SER A 165 -0.67 12.82 -11.41
CA SER A 165 0.52 12.23 -12.03
C SER A 165 0.50 10.70 -11.95
N TYR A 166 0.16 10.12 -10.80
CA TYR A 166 0.05 8.66 -10.66
C TYR A 166 -1.14 8.10 -11.44
N THR A 167 -2.24 8.83 -11.53
CA THR A 167 -3.38 8.46 -12.37
C THR A 167 -2.96 8.36 -13.84
N GLN A 168 -2.19 9.33 -14.34
CA GLN A 168 -1.66 9.30 -15.71
C GLN A 168 -0.70 8.13 -15.93
N LYS A 169 0.18 7.81 -14.96
CA LYS A 169 1.06 6.64 -15.02
C LYS A 169 0.27 5.34 -15.13
N LEU A 170 -0.79 5.18 -14.35
CA LEU A 170 -1.66 3.98 -14.40
C LEU A 170 -2.40 3.87 -15.74
N LEU A 171 -2.84 5.00 -16.31
CA LEU A 171 -3.46 5.03 -17.63
C LEU A 171 -2.49 4.68 -18.75
N ALA A 172 -1.20 5.05 -18.65
CA ALA A 172 -0.21 4.65 -19.64
C ALA A 172 -0.07 3.12 -19.73
N VAL A 173 -0.07 2.43 -18.58
CA VAL A 173 -0.03 0.95 -18.50
C VAL A 173 -1.30 0.29 -19.07
N SER A 174 -2.39 1.04 -19.26
CA SER A 174 -3.62 0.50 -19.87
C SER A 174 -3.56 0.33 -21.38
N ILE A 175 -2.61 1.01 -22.03
CA ILE A 175 -2.48 1.07 -23.50
C ILE A 175 -1.55 -0.04 -24.02
N ASP A 176 -0.73 -0.63 -23.14
CA ASP A 176 0.15 -1.77 -23.39
C ASP A 176 -0.54 -3.13 -23.12
#